data_AF-A0A2A5IZN4-F1
#
_entry.id   AF-A0A2A5IZN4-F1
#
_cell.length_a   1.000
_cell.length_b   1.000
_cell.length_c   1.000
_cell.angle_alpha   90.00
_cell.angle_beta   90.00
_cell.angle_gamma   90.00
#
_symmetry.space_group_name_H-M   'P 1'
#
loop_
_entity.id
_entity.type
_entity.pdbx_description
1 polymer ?
#
loop_
_entity_poly.entity_id
_entity_poly.type
_entity_poly.pdbx_seq_one_letter_code
_entity_poly.pdbx_strand_id
1 'polypeptide(L)'
;MWPHIVITGPITLPKIGWQGELVPLPTIAAGDVWTINTDPNWFSIKDGAGNDRSWIARAWYKQIPGDPSGPITVPITIQGTGTNTNTSVKVTLPQLFREGF
;
A
#
# COMPACT_ATOMS: atom_id res chain seq x y z
N MET A 1 -11.87 -4.86 1.54
CA MET A 1 -11.38 -3.97 0.48
C MET A 1 -9.86 -4.10 0.33
N TRP A 2 -9.34 -3.89 -0.87
CA TRP A 2 -7.90 -3.95 -1.15
C TRP A 2 -7.32 -2.53 -1.30
N PRO A 3 -6.32 -2.13 -0.49
CA PRO A 3 -5.71 -0.81 -0.62
C PRO A 3 -4.96 -0.61 -1.93
N HIS A 4 -5.07 0.59 -2.48
CA HIS A 4 -4.13 1.11 -3.46
C HIS A 4 -3.16 2.07 -2.76
N ILE A 5 -1.86 1.86 -2.95
CA ILE A 5 -0.81 2.57 -2.22
C ILE A 5 0.09 3.28 -3.22
N VAL A 6 0.41 4.54 -2.94
CA VAL A 6 1.46 5.29 -3.64
C VAL A 6 2.49 5.74 -2.61
N ILE A 7 3.77 5.42 -2.85
CA ILE A 7 4.89 5.80 -1.98
C ILE A 7 5.84 6.67 -2.78
N THR A 8 6.14 7.86 -2.26
CA THR A 8 7.18 8.74 -2.79
C THR A 8 8.38 8.70 -1.86
N GLY A 9 9.55 8.36 -2.40
CA GLY A 9 10.80 8.34 -1.65
C GLY A 9 11.39 9.74 -1.39
N PRO A 10 12.43 9.83 -0.56
CA PRO A 10 13.29 8.73 -0.15
C PRO A 10 12.74 7.92 1.04
N ILE A 11 12.92 6.61 1.00
CA ILE A 11 12.70 5.73 2.17
C ILE A 11 13.52 4.44 2.00
N THR A 12 14.32 4.11 3.01
CA THR A 12 15.19 2.94 3.04
C THR A 12 14.47 1.74 3.63
N LEU A 13 14.51 0.62 2.91
CA LEU A 13 13.90 -0.68 3.29
C LEU A 13 12.49 -0.53 3.89
N PRO A 14 11.55 0.15 3.19
CA PRO A 14 10.20 0.32 3.70
C PRO A 14 9.52 -1.01 3.96
N LYS A 15 8.66 -1.04 4.97
CA LYS A 15 7.72 -2.12 5.18
C LYS A 15 6.32 -1.55 5.35
N ILE A 16 5.35 -2.12 4.67
CA ILE A 16 3.95 -1.66 4.75
C ILE A 16 2.99 -2.83 4.89
N GLY A 17 1.98 -2.65 5.72
CA GLY A 17 0.91 -3.62 5.86
C GLY A 17 -0.12 -3.25 6.91
N TRP A 18 -1.05 -4.16 7.14
CA TRP A 18 -2.21 -3.98 8.02
C TRP A 18 -2.63 -5.35 8.56
N GLN A 19 -3.48 -5.38 9.58
CA GLN A 19 -4.01 -6.64 10.15
C GLN A 19 -2.88 -7.62 10.56
N GLY A 20 -1.73 -7.10 11.00
CA GLY A 20 -0.54 -7.89 11.36
C GLY A 20 0.25 -8.46 10.19
N GLU A 21 -0.13 -8.17 8.94
CA GLU A 21 0.72 -8.36 7.77
C GLU A 21 1.69 -7.18 7.64
N LEU A 22 2.92 -7.45 7.22
CA LEU A 22 3.95 -6.44 7.01
C LEU A 22 4.88 -6.89 5.87
N VAL A 23 4.73 -6.28 4.71
CA VAL A 23 5.43 -6.67 3.49
C VAL A 23 6.65 -5.77 3.29
N PRO A 24 7.87 -6.34 3.13
CA PRO A 24 9.07 -5.58 2.86
C PRO A 24 9.12 -5.13 1.40
N LEU A 25 9.62 -3.92 1.19
CA LEU A 25 9.85 -3.30 -0.11
C LEU A 25 11.32 -2.87 -0.22
N PRO A 26 11.90 -2.84 -1.44
CA PRO A 26 13.21 -2.25 -1.68
C PRO A 26 13.26 -0.77 -1.32
N THR A 27 14.46 -0.25 -1.12
CA THR A 27 14.69 1.19 -0.96
C THR A 27 14.12 1.95 -2.15
N ILE A 28 13.31 2.97 -1.84
CA ILE A 28 12.73 3.88 -2.82
C ILE A 28 13.57 5.16 -2.80
N ALA A 29 14.17 5.48 -3.94
CA ALA A 29 15.06 6.64 -4.06
C ALA A 29 14.29 7.97 -3.92
N ALA A 30 15.02 9.05 -3.65
CA ALA A 30 14.42 10.39 -3.61
C ALA A 30 13.77 10.74 -4.97
N GLY A 31 12.52 11.20 -4.94
CA GLY A 31 11.76 11.55 -6.15
C GLY A 31 11.18 10.36 -6.91
N ASP A 32 11.51 9.13 -6.52
CA ASP A 32 10.93 7.93 -7.10
C ASP A 32 9.53 7.68 -6.51
N VAL A 33 8.58 7.28 -7.35
CA VAL A 33 7.17 7.10 -7.00
C VAL A 33 6.73 5.69 -7.34
N TRP A 34 6.46 4.90 -6.30
CA TRP A 34 6.03 3.52 -6.44
C TRP A 34 4.52 3.43 -6.31
N THR A 35 3.89 2.71 -7.23
CA THR A 35 2.45 2.46 -7.25
C THR A 35 2.18 0.99 -7.01
N ILE A 36 1.36 0.69 -6.00
CA ILE A 36 1.07 -0.66 -5.54
C ILE A 36 -0.45 -0.87 -5.56
N ASN A 37 -0.91 -1.82 -6.36
CA ASN A 37 -2.26 -2.35 -6.31
C ASN A 37 -2.25 -3.70 -5.61
N THR A 38 -2.99 -3.81 -4.51
CA THR A 38 -3.00 -5.03 -3.68
C THR A 38 -4.19 -5.94 -3.96
N ASP A 39 -5.09 -5.56 -4.87
CA ASP A 39 -6.19 -6.43 -5.28
C ASP A 39 -5.66 -7.69 -5.98
N PRO A 40 -5.96 -8.92 -5.51
CA PRO A 40 -5.49 -10.16 -6.13
C PRO A 40 -5.86 -10.30 -7.60
N ASN A 41 -6.97 -9.71 -8.06
CA ASN A 41 -7.39 -9.77 -9.46
C ASN A 41 -6.59 -8.81 -10.35
N TRP A 42 -6.01 -7.75 -9.78
CA TRP A 42 -5.28 -6.70 -10.51
C TRP A 42 -3.94 -6.36 -9.84
N PHE A 43 -3.32 -7.37 -9.23
CA PHE A 43 -2.14 -7.19 -8.40
C PHE A 43 -1.00 -6.61 -9.24
N SER A 44 -0.41 -5.51 -8.78
CA SER A 44 0.73 -4.90 -9.47
C SER A 44 1.57 -4.06 -8.52
N ILE A 45 2.89 -4.09 -8.71
CA ILE A 45 3.82 -3.13 -8.12
C ILE A 45 4.61 -2.51 -9.27
N LYS A 46 4.59 -1.18 -9.38
CA LYS A 46 5.36 -0.44 -10.38
C LYS A 46 6.28 0.57 -9.69
N ASP A 47 7.54 0.63 -10.12
CA ASP A 47 8.47 1.69 -9.74
C ASP A 47 8.21 2.98 -10.53
N GLY A 48 8.93 4.07 -10.23
CA GLY A 48 8.74 5.36 -10.92
C GLY A 48 9.22 5.37 -12.37
N ALA A 49 9.94 4.34 -12.82
CA ALA A 49 10.25 4.10 -14.22
C ALA A 49 9.18 3.23 -14.92
N GLY A 50 8.15 2.80 -14.19
CA GLY A 50 7.06 1.98 -14.70
C GLY A 50 7.40 0.49 -14.83
N ASN A 51 8.54 0.04 -14.33
CA ASN A 51 8.91 -1.38 -14.38
C ASN A 51 8.06 -2.19 -13.44
N ASP A 52 7.69 -3.40 -13.85
CA ASP A 52 7.01 -4.35 -12.97
C ASP A 52 7.96 -4.86 -11.89
N ARG A 53 7.46 -4.77 -10.66
CA ARG A 53 8.12 -5.17 -9.43
C ARG A 53 7.24 -6.15 -8.64
N SER A 54 6.24 -6.76 -9.28
CA SER A 54 5.24 -7.62 -8.64
C SER A 54 5.84 -8.93 -8.11
N TRP A 55 7.06 -9.27 -8.51
CA TRP A 55 7.85 -10.35 -7.93
C TRP A 55 8.28 -10.12 -6.47
N ILE A 56 8.29 -8.86 -5.99
CA ILE A 56 8.73 -8.49 -4.63
C ILE A 56 7.82 -9.10 -3.56
N ALA A 57 6.52 -9.16 -3.83
CA ALA A 57 5.54 -9.67 -2.89
C ALA A 57 4.44 -10.35 -3.67
N ARG A 58 4.32 -11.68 -3.55
CA ARG A 58 3.31 -12.43 -4.32
C ARG A 58 1.90 -12.41 -3.74
N ALA A 59 1.65 -11.73 -2.63
CA ALA A 59 0.33 -11.20 -2.29
C ALA A 59 0.45 -10.42 -0.97
N TRP A 60 -0.09 -9.21 -0.93
CA TRP A 60 -0.80 -8.83 0.28
C TRP A 60 -1.99 -9.78 0.38
N TYR A 61 -1.98 -10.68 1.36
CA TYR A 61 -3.00 -11.73 1.48
C TYR A 61 -4.11 -11.36 2.45
N LYS A 62 -3.91 -10.32 3.28
CA LYS A 62 -4.96 -9.83 4.16
C LYS A 62 -5.74 -8.74 3.46
N GLN A 63 -7.03 -8.95 3.29
CA GLN A 63 -7.93 -7.88 2.89
C GLN A 63 -8.19 -6.96 4.10
N ILE A 64 -8.36 -5.65 3.90
CA ILE A 64 -8.93 -4.79 4.94
C ILE A 64 -10.40 -5.21 5.13
N PRO A 65 -10.81 -5.65 6.33
CA PRO A 65 -12.19 -6.08 6.56
C PRO A 65 -13.16 -4.92 6.30
N GLY A 66 -14.35 -5.25 5.80
CA GLY A 66 -15.51 -4.36 5.90
C GLY A 66 -16.35 -4.83 7.08
N ASP A 67 -17.09 -3.91 7.69
CA ASP A 67 -18.03 -4.24 8.75
C ASP A 67 -19.43 -3.72 8.37
N PRO A 68 -20.43 -4.62 8.23
CA PRO A 68 -21.80 -4.23 7.93
C PRO A 68 -22.49 -3.50 9.11
N SER A 69 -21.94 -3.56 10.33
CA SER A 69 -22.48 -2.94 11.53
C SER A 69 -21.99 -1.51 11.78
N GLY A 70 -20.96 -1.06 11.05
CA GLY A 70 -20.47 0.31 11.14
C GLY A 70 -19.02 0.49 10.68
N PRO A 71 -18.46 1.71 10.81
CA PRO A 71 -17.06 1.94 10.49
C PRO A 71 -16.13 1.18 11.44
N ILE A 72 -15.10 0.54 10.89
CA ILE A 72 -14.01 -0.05 11.67
C ILE A 72 -12.72 0.72 11.47
N THR A 73 -11.93 0.80 12.53
CA THR A 73 -10.57 1.34 12.47
C THR A 73 -9.60 0.20 12.15
N VAL A 74 -8.87 0.33 11.04
CA VAL A 74 -7.79 -0.59 10.67
C VAL A 74 -6.47 0.17 10.66
N PRO A 75 -5.52 -0.16 11.56
CA PRO A 75 -4.22 0.49 11.55
C PRO A 75 -3.42 0.06 10.34
N ILE A 76 -2.85 1.05 9.65
CA ILE A 76 -1.87 0.83 8.58
C ILE A 76 -0.50 1.14 9.15
N THR A 77 0.39 0.15 9.12
CA THR A 77 1.75 0.27 9.60
C THR A 77 2.67 0.55 8.42
N ILE A 78 3.47 1.61 8.56
CA ILE A 78 4.54 1.97 7.62
C ILE A 78 5.81 2.12 8.44
N GLN A 79 6.85 1.38 8.06
CA GLN A 79 8.17 1.43 8.67
C GLN A 79 9.20 1.71 7.60
N GLY A 80 10.32 2.30 8.01
CA GLY A 80 11.47 2.61 7.15
C GLY A 80 12.31 3.71 7.78
N THR A 81 13.50 3.92 7.23
CA THR A 81 14.43 4.98 7.67
C THR A 81 14.83 5.87 6.51
N GLY A 82 15.58 6.94 6.77
CA GLY A 82 16.08 7.83 5.71
C GLY A 82 14.99 8.68 5.04
N THR A 83 13.87 8.90 5.72
CA THR A 83 12.81 9.78 5.25
C THR A 83 13.19 11.25 5.43
N ASN A 84 12.62 12.12 4.60
CA ASN A 84 12.73 13.57 4.73
C ASN A 84 11.42 14.24 4.31
N THR A 85 11.42 15.56 4.13
CA THR A 85 10.22 16.33 3.77
C THR A 85 9.62 15.98 2.41
N ASN A 86 10.34 15.26 1.55
CA ASN A 86 9.87 14.80 0.25
C ASN A 86 9.22 13.40 0.31
N THR A 87 9.35 12.69 1.44
CA THR A 87 8.77 11.36 1.62
C THR A 87 7.27 11.48 1.89
N SER A 88 6.46 10.71 1.14
CA SER A 88 5.02 10.64 1.40
C SER A 88 4.46 9.26 1.10
N VAL A 89 3.37 8.92 1.79
CA VAL A 89 2.58 7.71 1.51
C VAL A 89 1.13 8.12 1.37
N LYS A 90 0.53 7.77 0.24
CA LYS A 90 -0.90 7.90 0.00
C LYS A 90 -1.51 6.50 -0.02
N VAL A 91 -2.44 6.24 0.90
CA VAL A 91 -3.26 5.04 0.88
C VAL A 91 -4.66 5.40 0.45
N THR A 92 -5.16 4.71 -0.57
CA THR A 92 -6.53 4.86 -1.06
C THR A 92 -7.25 3.53 -0.86
N LEU A 93 -8.40 3.60 -0.18
CA LEU A 93 -9.28 2.47 0.06
C LEU A 93 -10.54 2.69 -0.79
N PRO A 94 -10.76 1.89 -1.85
CA PRO A 94 -11.95 2.05 -2.67
C PRO A 94 -13.18 1.65 -1.85
N GLN A 95 -13.97 2.62 -1.42
CA GLN A 95 -15.21 2.38 -0.69
C GLN A 95 -16.21 1.71 -1.63
N LEU A 96 -16.80 0.60 -1.18
CA LEU A 96 -17.97 0.04 -1.85
C LEU A 96 -19.15 0.98 -1.57
N PHE A 97 -19.55 1.79 -2.56
CA PHE A 97 -20.80 2.53 -2.49
C PHE A 97 -21.94 1.50 -2.54
N ARG A 98 -22.73 1.41 -1.45
CA ARG A 98 -24.04 0.76 -1.50
C ARG A 98 -25.08 1.87 -1.54
N GLU A 99 -25.76 1.96 -2.67
CA GLU A 99 -26.97 2.77 -2.80
C GLU A 99 -28.11 2.05 -2.07
N GLY A 100 -28.77 2.73 -1.14
CA GLY A 100 -30.07 2.33 -0.58
C GLY A 100 -30.05 1.79 0.85
N PHE A 101 -30.54 2.61 1.78
CA PHE A 101 -31.54 2.21 2.78
C PHE A 101 -32.64 3.26 2.79
#